data_AF-A0A2S0JLR1-F1
#
_entry.id   AF-A0A2S0JLR1-F1
#
_cell.length_a   1.000
_cell.length_b   1.000
_cell.length_c   1.000
_cell.angle_alpha   90.00
_cell.angle_beta   90.00
_cell.angle_gamma   90.00
#
_symmetry.space_group_name_H-M   'P 1'
#
loop_
_entity.id
_entity.type
_entity.pdbx_description
1 polymer ?
#
loop_
_entity_poly.entity_id
_entity_poly.type
_entity_poly.pdbx_seq_one_letter_code
_entity_poly.pdbx_strand_id
1 'polypeptide(L)'
;MKDPVDSLIEKFAIEITSEQRDYFRFLYENLHLEELSDKEQHYFIDYFYKSETLRNMAAFALELADIMQEIQENIPAIEQAERLANGKEQRSYYDHKWEEVRRQKLKHQTRKNGNILYVPFNEYKKDPGPIIICLEQTIGMEAYTELCKSMILPLFMSAHREHRDLYIVPYDYQIHVHYRFENGHLNLPDFKDFIEYKAKGEAAILPVLHFVKGLLQENQHCSEAEIIIFTEGMPIDGQHLVGKQAKTMLEEIKRNYHAEFSVIAMHENNFNEQQFWFANKAFFADDAIQ
;
A
#
# COMPACT_ATOMS: atom_id res chain seq x y z
N MET A 1 -4.82 -30.45 -8.17
CA MET A 1 -4.77 -29.85 -6.82
C MET A 1 -6.15 -29.30 -6.52
N LYS A 2 -6.71 -29.55 -5.33
CA LYS A 2 -7.94 -28.85 -4.91
C LYS A 2 -7.61 -27.37 -4.69
N ASP A 3 -8.53 -26.49 -5.05
CA ASP A 3 -8.44 -25.06 -4.78
C ASP A 3 -8.31 -24.84 -3.25
N PRO A 4 -7.34 -24.04 -2.76
CA PRO A 4 -7.18 -23.73 -1.35
C PRO A 4 -8.46 -23.17 -0.71
N VAL A 5 -9.22 -22.36 -1.44
CA VAL A 5 -10.49 -21.78 -0.98
C VAL A 5 -11.57 -22.86 -0.88
N ASP A 6 -11.66 -23.76 -1.87
CA ASP A 6 -12.56 -24.91 -1.80
C ASP A 6 -12.25 -25.80 -0.60
N SER A 7 -10.96 -25.99 -0.32
CA SER A 7 -10.51 -26.78 0.84
C SER A 7 -10.87 -26.09 2.16
N LEU A 8 -10.81 -24.77 2.23
CA LEU A 8 -11.21 -23.98 3.39
C LEU A 8 -12.74 -24.00 3.60
N ILE A 9 -13.51 -23.86 2.52
CA ILE A 9 -14.98 -23.95 2.51
C ILE A 9 -15.42 -25.34 3.00
N GLU A 10 -14.81 -26.41 2.48
CA GLU A 10 -15.06 -27.79 2.93
C GLU A 10 -14.67 -27.96 4.42
N LYS A 11 -13.50 -27.48 4.83
CA LYS A 11 -12.96 -27.60 6.19
C LYS A 11 -13.88 -26.99 7.25
N PHE A 12 -14.48 -25.84 6.95
CA PHE A 12 -15.34 -25.12 7.89
C PHE A 12 -16.84 -25.27 7.59
N ALA A 13 -17.21 -26.15 6.64
CA ALA A 13 -18.59 -26.40 6.23
C ALA A 13 -19.36 -25.10 5.92
N ILE A 14 -18.72 -24.21 5.14
CA ILE A 14 -19.22 -22.86 4.88
C ILE A 14 -20.32 -22.90 3.80
N GLU A 15 -21.51 -22.38 4.11
CA GLU A 15 -22.55 -22.12 3.12
C GLU A 15 -22.33 -20.74 2.47
N ILE A 16 -21.97 -20.72 1.18
CA ILE A 16 -21.58 -19.49 0.48
C ILE A 16 -22.24 -19.43 -0.91
N THR A 17 -22.69 -18.24 -1.31
CA THR A 17 -23.16 -18.02 -2.70
C THR A 17 -21.97 -17.99 -3.67
N SER A 18 -22.24 -18.12 -4.97
CA SER A 18 -21.17 -18.01 -5.99
C SER A 18 -20.45 -16.65 -5.92
N GLU A 19 -21.21 -15.57 -5.74
CA GLU A 19 -20.68 -14.21 -5.64
C GLU A 19 -19.82 -14.03 -4.37
N GLN A 20 -20.31 -14.45 -3.22
CA GLN A 20 -19.55 -14.40 -1.96
C GLN A 20 -18.28 -15.26 -2.02
N ARG A 21 -18.29 -16.36 -2.79
CA ARG A 21 -17.11 -17.19 -2.99
C ARG A 21 -16.01 -16.43 -3.71
N ASP A 22 -16.34 -15.63 -4.71
CA ASP A 22 -15.34 -14.83 -5.43
C ASP A 22 -14.77 -13.73 -4.52
N TYR A 23 -15.62 -13.09 -3.71
CA TYR A 23 -15.19 -12.11 -2.69
C TYR A 23 -14.23 -12.75 -1.68
N PHE A 24 -14.61 -13.92 -1.19
CA PHE A 24 -13.82 -14.65 -0.22
C PHE A 24 -12.50 -15.15 -0.80
N ARG A 25 -12.48 -15.59 -2.06
CA ARG A 25 -11.25 -15.98 -2.76
C ARG A 25 -10.29 -14.79 -2.89
N PHE A 26 -10.79 -13.64 -3.31
CA PHE A 26 -9.97 -12.43 -3.41
C PHE A 26 -9.31 -12.06 -2.07
N LEU A 27 -10.09 -12.06 -0.99
CA LEU A 27 -9.60 -11.78 0.35
C LEU A 27 -8.62 -12.84 0.83
N TYR A 28 -8.90 -14.12 0.56
CA TYR A 28 -8.02 -15.23 0.92
C TYR A 28 -6.63 -15.06 0.33
N GLU A 29 -6.58 -14.77 -0.97
CA GLU A 29 -5.33 -14.58 -1.69
C GLU A 29 -4.60 -13.32 -1.22
N ASN A 30 -5.26 -12.16 -1.19
CA ASN A 30 -4.56 -10.88 -0.93
C ASN A 30 -4.20 -10.65 0.54
N LEU A 31 -4.87 -11.32 1.48
CA LEU A 31 -4.61 -11.20 2.92
C LEU A 31 -3.85 -12.38 3.53
N HIS A 32 -3.36 -13.31 2.71
CA HIS A 32 -2.57 -14.46 3.15
C HIS A 32 -3.25 -15.29 4.24
N LEU A 33 -4.55 -15.52 4.10
CA LEU A 33 -5.33 -16.19 5.14
C LEU A 33 -4.85 -17.63 5.42
N GLU A 34 -4.13 -18.25 4.47
CA GLU A 34 -3.48 -19.55 4.65
C GLU A 34 -2.45 -19.57 5.78
N GLU A 35 -1.86 -18.43 6.13
CA GLU A 35 -0.83 -18.32 7.17
C GLU A 35 -1.40 -18.13 8.58
N LEU A 36 -2.68 -17.77 8.67
CA LEU A 36 -3.41 -17.65 9.93
C LEU A 36 -3.63 -19.02 10.58
N SER A 37 -3.70 -19.05 11.91
CA SER A 37 -4.12 -20.26 12.62
C SER A 37 -5.58 -20.61 12.32
N ASP A 38 -5.96 -21.87 12.51
CA ASP A 38 -7.35 -22.33 12.31
C ASP A 38 -8.39 -21.49 13.08
N LYS A 39 -8.03 -21.02 14.27
CA LYS A 39 -8.88 -20.16 15.09
C LYS A 39 -9.06 -18.78 14.47
N GLU A 40 -7.99 -18.22 13.91
CA GLU A 40 -7.99 -16.92 13.24
C GLU A 40 -8.70 -16.99 11.89
N GLN A 41 -8.49 -18.04 11.11
CA GLN A 41 -9.26 -18.30 9.89
C GLN A 41 -10.76 -18.38 10.18
N HIS A 42 -11.14 -19.13 11.23
CA HIS A 42 -12.55 -19.24 11.63
C HIS A 42 -13.13 -17.89 12.05
N TYR A 43 -12.37 -17.09 12.82
CA TYR A 43 -12.78 -15.73 13.18
C TYR A 43 -12.96 -14.83 11.95
N PHE A 44 -12.03 -14.89 11.00
CA PHE A 44 -12.10 -14.09 9.77
C PHE A 44 -13.33 -14.46 8.94
N ILE A 45 -13.61 -15.75 8.77
CA ILE A 45 -14.82 -16.24 8.09
C ILE A 45 -16.07 -15.67 8.77
N ASP A 46 -16.15 -15.77 10.09
CA ASP A 46 -17.25 -15.22 10.88
C ASP A 46 -17.42 -13.71 10.69
N TYR A 47 -16.30 -12.98 10.61
CA TYR A 47 -16.29 -11.54 10.37
C TYR A 47 -16.74 -11.19 8.95
N PHE A 48 -16.28 -11.93 7.94
CA PHE A 48 -16.71 -11.79 6.54
C PHE A 48 -18.24 -11.89 6.39
N TYR A 49 -18.90 -12.80 7.12
CA TYR A 49 -20.36 -12.91 7.10
C TYR A 49 -21.09 -11.79 7.86
N LYS A 50 -20.47 -11.21 8.88
CA LYS A 50 -21.11 -10.17 9.71
C LYS A 50 -20.87 -8.75 9.17
N SER A 51 -19.73 -8.51 8.53
CA SER A 51 -19.30 -7.18 8.09
C SER A 51 -19.73 -6.91 6.65
N GLU A 52 -20.73 -6.04 6.49
CA GLU A 52 -21.13 -5.54 5.17
C GLU A 52 -20.00 -4.76 4.50
N THR A 53 -19.31 -3.89 5.24
CA THR A 53 -18.17 -3.13 4.73
C THR A 53 -17.06 -4.00 4.19
N LEU A 54 -16.70 -5.11 4.86
CA LEU A 54 -15.66 -6.02 4.33
C LEU A 54 -16.10 -6.67 3.01
N ARG A 55 -17.39 -7.03 2.88
CA ARG A 55 -17.91 -7.59 1.63
C ARG A 55 -17.94 -6.56 0.51
N ASN A 56 -18.36 -5.32 0.80
CA ASN A 56 -18.33 -4.23 -0.17
C ASN A 56 -16.90 -3.91 -0.60
N MET A 57 -15.94 -3.89 0.33
CA MET A 57 -14.53 -3.73 0.00
C MET A 57 -14.03 -4.85 -0.94
N ALA A 58 -14.42 -6.11 -0.70
CA ALA A 58 -14.05 -7.20 -1.60
C ALA A 58 -14.71 -7.09 -2.98
N ALA A 59 -15.98 -6.66 -3.03
CA ALA A 59 -16.69 -6.40 -4.28
C ALA A 59 -16.01 -5.29 -5.09
N PHE A 60 -15.76 -4.12 -4.47
CA PHE A 60 -15.06 -3.02 -5.12
C PHE A 60 -13.65 -3.41 -5.56
N ALA A 61 -12.90 -4.17 -4.75
CA ALA A 61 -11.55 -4.58 -5.12
C ALA A 61 -11.53 -5.53 -6.34
N LEU A 62 -12.58 -6.34 -6.53
CA LEU A 62 -12.75 -7.17 -7.72
C LEU A 62 -13.19 -6.36 -8.94
N GLU A 63 -14.09 -5.40 -8.78
CA GLU A 63 -14.48 -4.48 -9.86
C GLU A 63 -13.29 -3.62 -10.32
N LEU A 64 -12.47 -3.20 -9.36
CA LEU A 64 -11.24 -2.48 -9.60
C LEU A 64 -10.08 -3.39 -10.03
N ALA A 65 -10.23 -4.71 -10.14
CA ALA A 65 -9.09 -5.61 -10.38
C ALA A 65 -8.31 -5.24 -11.65
N ASP A 66 -9.01 -4.85 -12.73
CA ASP A 66 -8.41 -4.40 -13.98
C ASP A 66 -7.68 -3.05 -13.84
N ILE A 67 -8.24 -2.12 -13.05
CA ILE A 67 -7.64 -0.79 -12.79
C ILE A 67 -6.50 -0.88 -11.77
N MET A 68 -6.63 -1.73 -10.75
CA MET A 68 -5.57 -2.04 -9.82
C MET A 68 -4.42 -2.74 -10.53
N GLN A 69 -4.72 -3.57 -11.52
CA GLN A 69 -3.72 -4.11 -12.44
C GLN A 69 -3.06 -2.99 -13.27
N GLU A 70 -3.81 -2.01 -13.78
CA GLU A 70 -3.25 -0.83 -14.47
C GLU A 70 -2.41 0.08 -13.55
N ILE A 71 -2.84 0.34 -12.31
CA ILE A 71 -2.09 1.09 -11.29
C ILE A 71 -0.82 0.30 -10.91
N GLN A 72 -0.91 -1.03 -10.75
CA GLN A 72 0.24 -1.91 -10.55
C GLN A 72 1.19 -1.93 -11.76
N GLU A 73 0.69 -1.71 -12.97
CA GLU A 73 1.49 -1.60 -14.20
C GLU A 73 2.18 -0.23 -14.34
N ASN A 74 1.62 0.82 -13.73
CA ASN A 74 2.18 2.17 -13.66
C ASN A 74 3.09 2.41 -12.44
N ILE A 75 3.07 1.50 -11.46
CA ILE A 75 4.22 1.22 -10.60
C ILE A 75 5.25 0.52 -11.50
N PRO A 76 6.52 0.97 -11.60
CA PRO A 76 7.46 0.50 -12.62
C PRO A 76 7.43 -1.02 -12.77
N ALA A 77 6.75 -1.48 -13.82
CA ALA A 77 6.40 -2.86 -13.98
C ALA A 77 7.67 -3.69 -14.23
N ILE A 78 7.82 -4.75 -13.45
CA ILE A 78 8.32 -5.97 -14.05
C ILE A 78 7.08 -6.67 -14.65
N GLU A 79 7.11 -6.89 -15.97
CA GLU A 79 5.98 -6.89 -16.92
C GLU A 79 4.92 -8.02 -16.74
N GLN A 80 3.71 -7.79 -17.28
CA GLN A 80 2.57 -8.74 -17.34
C GLN A 80 2.87 -10.15 -17.92
N ALA A 81 3.96 -10.32 -18.67
CA ALA A 81 4.42 -11.66 -19.12
C ALA A 81 4.85 -12.56 -17.95
N GLU A 82 5.10 -11.98 -16.78
CA GLU A 82 5.63 -12.61 -15.57
C GLU A 82 4.54 -13.24 -14.69
N ARG A 83 3.27 -12.85 -14.86
CA ARG A 83 2.11 -13.39 -14.12
C ARG A 83 1.57 -14.72 -14.70
N LEU A 84 1.84 -15.02 -15.97
CA LEU A 84 1.29 -16.20 -16.66
C LEU A 84 2.16 -17.46 -16.53
N ALA A 85 3.32 -17.41 -15.88
CA ALA A 85 4.28 -18.52 -15.87
C ALA A 85 4.60 -19.02 -14.45
N ASN A 86 3.81 -19.97 -13.97
CA ASN A 86 4.03 -20.68 -12.70
C ASN A 86 5.19 -21.69 -12.83
N GLY A 87 6.31 -21.45 -12.13
CA GLY A 87 7.41 -22.44 -11.99
C GLY A 87 8.54 -22.03 -11.03
N LYS A 88 9.06 -23.00 -10.26
CA LYS A 88 10.21 -22.84 -9.35
C LYS A 88 11.48 -22.35 -10.05
N GLU A 89 11.64 -22.66 -11.34
CA GLU A 89 12.80 -22.25 -12.15
C GLU A 89 12.77 -20.77 -12.54
N GLN A 90 11.58 -20.15 -12.59
CA GLN A 90 11.44 -18.73 -12.93
C GLN A 90 11.61 -17.80 -11.72
N ARG A 91 11.37 -18.26 -10.48
CA ARG A 91 11.84 -17.56 -9.26
C ARG A 91 13.36 -17.35 -9.31
N SER A 92 14.10 -18.40 -9.70
CA SER A 92 15.55 -18.30 -9.90
C SER A 92 15.94 -17.38 -11.07
N TYR A 93 15.09 -17.27 -12.11
CA TYR A 93 15.28 -16.32 -13.21
C TYR A 93 15.06 -14.87 -12.78
N TYR A 94 14.04 -14.59 -11.95
CA TYR A 94 13.79 -13.25 -11.41
C TYR A 94 14.79 -12.86 -10.32
N ASP A 95 15.23 -13.80 -9.49
CA ASP A 95 16.38 -13.58 -8.61
C ASP A 95 17.59 -13.14 -9.46
N HIS A 96 17.85 -13.79 -10.59
CA HIS A 96 18.91 -13.39 -11.51
C HIS A 96 18.66 -12.05 -12.23
N LYS A 97 17.43 -11.75 -12.68
CA LYS A 97 17.08 -10.48 -13.33
C LYS A 97 17.14 -9.32 -12.32
N TRP A 98 16.72 -9.55 -11.08
CA TRP A 98 16.86 -8.62 -9.97
C TRP A 98 18.33 -8.41 -9.60
N GLU A 99 19.14 -9.48 -9.63
CA GLU A 99 20.60 -9.37 -9.53
C GLU A 99 21.21 -8.59 -10.70
N GLU A 100 20.67 -8.67 -11.92
CA GLU A 100 21.13 -7.89 -13.07
C GLU A 100 20.74 -6.43 -12.99
N VAL A 101 19.50 -6.09 -12.60
CA VAL A 101 19.08 -4.71 -12.33
C VAL A 101 19.89 -4.12 -11.17
N ARG A 102 20.13 -4.90 -10.12
CA ARG A 102 21.05 -4.59 -9.02
C ARG A 102 22.46 -4.31 -9.54
N ARG A 103 22.99 -5.14 -10.45
CA ARG A 103 24.29 -4.94 -11.11
C ARG A 103 24.32 -3.70 -12.00
N GLN A 104 23.22 -3.39 -12.70
CA GLN A 104 23.13 -2.21 -13.56
C GLN A 104 23.04 -0.91 -12.75
N LYS A 105 22.25 -0.86 -11.67
CA LYS A 105 22.18 0.28 -10.74
C LYS A 105 23.52 0.49 -10.01
N LEU A 106 24.19 -0.61 -9.58
CA LEU A 106 25.59 -0.58 -9.10
C LEU A 106 26.55 0.01 -10.15
N LYS A 107 26.44 -0.40 -11.41
CA LYS A 107 27.28 0.11 -12.50
C LYS A 107 27.05 1.60 -12.78
N HIS A 108 25.80 2.06 -12.66
CA HIS A 108 25.43 3.46 -12.87
C HIS A 108 25.88 4.38 -11.72
N GLN A 109 25.80 3.88 -10.47
CA GLN A 109 26.21 4.63 -9.28
C GLN A 109 27.71 4.51 -8.98
N THR A 110 28.40 3.55 -9.60
CA THR A 110 29.86 3.42 -9.48
C THR A 110 30.55 4.61 -10.12
N ARG A 111 31.24 5.41 -9.31
CA ARG A 111 32.00 6.57 -9.80
C ARG A 111 33.47 6.22 -9.90
N LYS A 112 34.10 6.53 -11.04
CA LYS A 112 35.55 6.43 -11.21
C LYS A 112 36.20 7.77 -10.88
N ASN A 113 37.08 7.79 -9.88
CA ASN A 113 37.92 8.95 -9.59
C ASN A 113 39.39 8.54 -9.71
N GLY A 114 40.08 9.05 -10.74
CA GLY A 114 41.41 8.59 -11.12
C GLY A 114 41.44 7.09 -11.46
N ASN A 115 42.29 6.33 -10.76
CA ASN A 115 42.43 4.88 -10.92
C ASN A 115 41.55 4.07 -9.94
N ILE A 116 40.70 4.71 -9.15
CA ILE A 116 39.89 4.07 -8.12
C ILE A 116 38.42 4.05 -8.58
N LEU A 117 37.81 2.87 -8.53
CA LEU A 117 36.37 2.66 -8.74
C LEU A 117 35.68 2.64 -7.37
N TYR A 118 34.82 3.63 -7.13
CA TYR A 118 34.00 3.71 -5.92
C TYR A 118 32.65 3.06 -6.20
N VAL A 119 32.48 1.83 -5.71
CA VAL A 119 31.23 1.06 -5.82
C VAL A 119 30.47 1.17 -4.49
N PRO A 120 29.20 1.64 -4.47
CA PRO A 120 28.45 1.93 -3.24
C PRO A 120 27.84 0.65 -2.61
N PHE A 121 28.67 -0.34 -2.25
CA PHE A 121 28.18 -1.61 -1.68
C PHE A 121 27.39 -1.46 -0.37
N ASN A 122 27.58 -0.37 0.37
CA ASN A 122 26.91 -0.13 1.66
C ASN A 122 25.46 0.37 1.53
N GLU A 123 25.08 0.98 0.40
CA GLU A 123 23.70 1.43 0.15
C GLU A 123 22.75 0.23 -0.08
N TYR A 124 23.31 -0.93 -0.42
CA TYR A 124 22.58 -2.14 -0.84
C TYR A 124 22.44 -3.23 0.23
N LYS A 125 22.88 -2.98 1.46
CA LYS A 125 22.62 -3.86 2.62
C LYS A 125 21.38 -3.46 3.42
N LYS A 126 20.60 -2.50 2.92
CA LYS A 126 19.45 -1.93 3.63
C LYS A 126 18.18 -2.61 3.15
N ASP A 127 17.43 -3.14 4.10
CA ASP A 127 16.11 -3.72 3.85
C ASP A 127 15.18 -2.68 3.18
N PRO A 128 14.24 -3.12 2.33
CA PRO A 128 13.26 -2.21 1.73
C PRO A 128 12.47 -1.51 2.85
N GLY A 129 12.19 -0.22 2.66
CA GLY A 129 11.46 0.57 3.64
C GLY A 129 9.97 0.25 3.66
N PRO A 130 9.21 0.77 4.63
CA PRO A 130 7.79 0.46 4.74
C PRO A 130 6.98 1.00 3.55
N ILE A 131 5.78 0.44 3.38
CA ILE A 131 4.69 1.04 2.62
C ILE A 131 3.80 1.76 3.64
N ILE A 132 3.64 3.07 3.50
CA ILE A 132 2.85 3.90 4.40
C ILE A 132 1.66 4.47 3.64
N ILE A 133 0.46 4.13 4.07
CA ILE A 133 -0.79 4.59 3.48
C ILE A 133 -1.40 5.64 4.40
N CYS A 134 -1.44 6.88 3.94
CA CYS A 134 -2.18 7.95 4.59
C CYS A 134 -3.58 8.00 4.00
N LEU A 135 -4.59 7.64 4.82
CA LEU A 135 -5.97 7.52 4.37
C LEU A 135 -6.83 8.65 4.93
N GLU A 136 -7.26 9.59 4.10
CA GLU A 136 -8.18 10.64 4.52
C GLU A 136 -9.52 10.04 4.98
N GLN A 137 -10.02 10.50 6.14
CA GLN A 137 -11.27 10.10 6.77
C GLN A 137 -12.05 11.34 7.22
N THR A 138 -12.50 12.11 6.23
CA THR A 138 -13.32 13.31 6.41
C THR A 138 -14.77 13.04 6.03
N ILE A 139 -15.64 14.04 6.26
CA ILE A 139 -17.05 13.96 5.82
C ILE A 139 -17.16 13.81 4.30
N GLY A 140 -16.31 14.48 3.52
CA GLY A 140 -16.35 14.37 2.07
C GLY A 140 -15.88 13.01 1.56
N MET A 141 -14.95 12.37 2.27
CA MET A 141 -14.50 11.00 1.99
C MET A 141 -15.52 9.90 2.36
N GLU A 142 -16.65 10.21 3.01
CA GLU A 142 -17.61 9.19 3.48
C GLU A 142 -18.11 8.31 2.33
N ALA A 143 -18.39 8.91 1.16
CA ALA A 143 -18.84 8.17 -0.03
C ALA A 143 -17.76 7.28 -0.66
N TYR A 144 -16.48 7.62 -0.44
CA TYR A 144 -15.33 6.90 -1.03
C TYR A 144 -14.63 5.98 -0.02
N THR A 145 -15.12 5.90 1.21
CA THR A 145 -14.40 5.21 2.30
C THR A 145 -14.19 3.73 1.99
N GLU A 146 -15.24 3.03 1.56
CA GLU A 146 -15.15 1.59 1.26
C GLU A 146 -14.30 1.34 0.02
N LEU A 147 -14.40 2.21 -0.99
CA LEU A 147 -13.54 2.19 -2.18
C LEU A 147 -12.07 2.37 -1.82
N CYS A 148 -11.71 3.41 -1.06
CA CYS A 148 -10.32 3.67 -0.67
C CYS A 148 -9.76 2.49 0.12
N LYS A 149 -10.53 1.94 1.06
CA LYS A 149 -10.12 0.75 1.83
C LYS A 149 -9.97 -0.48 0.94
N SER A 150 -10.79 -0.63 -0.10
CA SER A 150 -10.67 -1.72 -1.07
C SER A 150 -9.35 -1.66 -1.86
N MET A 151 -8.93 -0.45 -2.28
CA MET A 151 -7.68 -0.22 -3.01
C MET A 151 -6.43 -0.55 -2.17
N ILE A 152 -6.57 -0.63 -0.85
CA ILE A 152 -5.48 -1.00 0.06
C ILE A 152 -5.30 -2.53 0.12
N LEU A 153 -6.34 -3.33 -0.13
CA LEU A 153 -6.30 -4.78 0.09
C LEU A 153 -5.16 -5.47 -0.67
N PRO A 154 -4.90 -5.21 -1.97
CA PRO A 154 -3.77 -5.82 -2.67
C PRO A 154 -2.39 -5.39 -2.18
N LEU A 155 -2.29 -4.29 -1.43
CA LEU A 155 -1.01 -3.82 -0.89
C LEU A 155 -0.50 -4.72 0.25
N PHE A 156 -1.37 -5.52 0.89
CA PHE A 156 -0.96 -6.58 1.81
C PHE A 156 -0.09 -7.62 1.10
N MET A 157 -0.55 -8.10 -0.06
CA MET A 157 0.19 -9.04 -0.90
C MET A 157 1.52 -8.45 -1.38
N SER A 158 1.53 -7.20 -1.83
CA SER A 158 2.76 -6.52 -2.24
C SER A 158 3.75 -6.39 -1.09
N ALA A 159 3.29 -5.92 0.07
CA ALA A 159 4.10 -5.79 1.29
C ALA A 159 4.68 -7.14 1.73
N HIS A 160 3.87 -8.19 1.69
CA HIS A 160 4.30 -9.53 2.08
C HIS A 160 5.35 -10.12 1.14
N ARG A 161 5.15 -10.01 -0.19
CA ARG A 161 6.13 -10.48 -1.19
C ARG A 161 7.48 -9.77 -1.08
N GLU A 162 7.47 -8.50 -0.70
CA GLU A 162 8.67 -7.69 -0.59
C GLU A 162 9.26 -7.69 0.84
N HIS A 163 8.63 -8.39 1.79
CA HIS A 163 8.99 -8.38 3.22
C HIS A 163 9.08 -6.96 3.77
N ARG A 164 8.05 -6.16 3.52
CA ARG A 164 7.93 -4.76 3.94
C ARG A 164 6.82 -4.61 4.95
N ASP A 165 7.04 -3.77 5.95
CA ASP A 165 5.95 -3.35 6.82
C ASP A 165 4.94 -2.50 6.06
N LEU A 166 3.66 -2.76 6.32
CA LEU A 166 2.54 -1.98 5.81
C LEU A 166 1.93 -1.19 6.96
N TYR A 167 1.94 0.14 6.84
CA TYR A 167 1.31 1.05 7.77
C TYR A 167 0.06 1.66 7.13
N ILE A 168 -1.05 1.66 7.86
CA ILE A 168 -2.26 2.41 7.48
C ILE A 168 -2.48 3.49 8.53
N VAL A 169 -2.52 4.73 8.08
CA VAL A 169 -2.60 5.94 8.90
C VAL A 169 -3.85 6.71 8.49
N PRO A 170 -5.02 6.39 9.06
CA PRO A 170 -6.21 7.20 8.88
C PRO A 170 -6.00 8.60 9.45
N TYR A 171 -6.44 9.63 8.73
CA TYR A 171 -6.28 11.01 9.18
C TYR A 171 -7.48 11.88 8.86
N ASP A 172 -7.70 12.89 9.71
CA ASP A 172 -8.55 14.05 9.43
C ASP A 172 -7.74 15.33 9.67
N TYR A 173 -8.02 16.09 10.74
CA TYR A 173 -7.22 17.25 11.12
C TYR A 173 -5.94 16.82 11.86
N GLN A 174 -5.89 15.58 12.34
CA GLN A 174 -4.73 14.96 12.96
C GLN A 174 -4.77 13.44 12.83
N ILE A 175 -3.78 12.76 13.41
CA ILE A 175 -3.71 11.31 13.46
C ILE A 175 -4.11 10.84 14.85
N HIS A 176 -5.17 10.04 14.90
CA HIS A 176 -5.70 9.47 16.13
C HIS A 176 -5.21 8.05 16.39
N VAL A 177 -4.93 7.31 15.33
CA VAL A 177 -4.53 5.90 15.35
C VAL A 177 -3.71 5.59 14.10
N HIS A 178 -2.90 4.54 14.16
CA HIS A 178 -2.30 3.90 12.99
C HIS A 178 -2.30 2.39 13.20
N TYR A 179 -2.31 1.65 12.09
CA TYR A 179 -2.28 0.19 12.09
C TYR A 179 -1.00 -0.27 11.40
N ARG A 180 -0.29 -1.22 12.01
CA ARG A 180 0.95 -1.79 11.47
C ARG A 180 0.75 -3.27 11.19
N PHE A 181 1.06 -3.66 9.96
CA PHE A 181 1.06 -5.05 9.50
C PHE A 181 2.49 -5.42 9.14
N GLU A 182 3.14 -6.13 10.08
CA GLU A 182 4.56 -6.47 9.97
C GLU A 182 4.81 -7.41 8.79
N ASN A 183 5.73 -7.03 7.89
CA ASN A 183 5.98 -7.77 6.64
C ASN A 183 4.69 -8.10 5.87
N GLY A 184 3.67 -7.23 5.89
CA GLY A 184 2.37 -7.45 5.24
C GLY A 184 1.47 -8.52 5.86
N HIS A 185 1.84 -9.12 7.01
CA HIS A 185 1.02 -10.14 7.66
C HIS A 185 -0.22 -9.54 8.32
N LEU A 186 -1.34 -10.24 8.18
CA LEU A 186 -2.61 -9.80 8.73
C LEU A 186 -2.65 -9.94 10.25
N ASN A 187 -2.92 -8.83 10.93
CA ASN A 187 -3.33 -8.80 12.33
C ASN A 187 -4.85 -8.57 12.37
N LEU A 188 -5.62 -9.58 12.76
CA LEU A 188 -7.09 -9.55 12.69
C LEU A 188 -7.73 -8.45 13.55
N PRO A 189 -7.35 -8.24 14.83
CA PRO A 189 -7.79 -7.09 15.61
C PRO A 189 -7.59 -5.74 14.90
N ASP A 190 -6.35 -5.45 14.48
CA ASP A 190 -6.02 -4.16 13.86
C ASP A 190 -6.70 -4.00 12.49
N PHE A 191 -6.82 -5.09 11.73
CA PHE A 191 -7.53 -5.09 10.44
C PHE A 191 -9.02 -4.81 10.61
N LYS A 192 -9.66 -5.42 11.61
CA LYS A 192 -11.06 -5.16 11.93
C LYS A 192 -11.28 -3.71 12.37
N ASP A 193 -10.43 -3.20 13.26
CA ASP A 193 -10.51 -1.82 13.73
C ASP A 193 -10.29 -0.82 12.58
N PHE A 194 -9.35 -1.12 11.68
CA PHE A 194 -9.16 -0.36 10.43
C PHE A 194 -10.42 -0.32 9.56
N ILE A 195 -11.05 -1.47 9.29
CA ILE A 195 -12.27 -1.55 8.47
C ILE A 195 -13.40 -0.74 9.09
N GLU A 196 -13.55 -0.81 10.41
CA GLU A 196 -14.63 -0.15 11.15
C GLU A 196 -14.35 1.32 11.45
N TYR A 197 -13.09 1.77 11.33
CA TYR A 197 -12.70 3.14 11.63
C TYR A 197 -13.40 4.15 10.72
N LYS A 198 -13.93 5.22 11.34
CA LYS A 198 -14.52 6.38 10.69
C LYS A 198 -14.16 7.64 11.48
N ALA A 199 -13.80 8.71 10.79
CA ALA A 199 -13.62 10.04 11.35
C ALA A 199 -14.47 11.07 10.59
N LYS A 200 -14.61 12.29 11.13
CA LYS A 200 -15.54 13.32 10.64
C LYS A 200 -14.96 14.74 10.68
N GLY A 201 -13.64 14.87 10.68
CA GLY A 201 -12.94 16.16 10.66
C GLY A 201 -12.76 16.73 9.24
N GLU A 202 -12.00 17.83 9.17
CA GLU A 202 -11.45 18.39 7.94
C GLU A 202 -10.01 17.90 7.75
N ALA A 203 -9.56 17.72 6.51
CA ALA A 203 -8.23 17.16 6.23
C ALA A 203 -7.10 18.17 6.45
N ALA A 204 -6.08 17.79 7.22
CA ALA A 204 -4.81 18.50 7.33
C ALA A 204 -3.64 17.54 7.04
N ILE A 205 -2.78 17.88 6.07
CA ILE A 205 -1.69 17.01 5.61
C ILE A 205 -0.39 17.24 6.38
N LEU A 206 -0.13 18.44 6.88
CA LEU A 206 1.13 18.73 7.58
C LEU A 206 1.32 17.87 8.84
N PRO A 207 0.30 17.64 9.70
CA PRO A 207 0.41 16.69 10.81
C PRO A 207 0.73 15.26 10.34
N VAL A 208 0.16 14.86 9.19
CA VAL A 208 0.39 13.54 8.58
C VAL A 208 1.84 13.38 8.15
N LEU A 209 2.39 14.38 7.45
CA LEU A 209 3.79 14.36 7.03
C LEU A 209 4.77 14.35 8.23
N HIS A 210 4.43 15.05 9.31
CA HIS A 210 5.21 15.00 10.56
C HIS A 210 5.20 13.60 11.18
N PHE A 211 4.04 12.94 11.19
CA PHE A 211 3.91 11.58 11.69
C PHE A 211 4.66 10.56 10.82
N VAL A 212 4.53 10.66 9.49
CA VAL A 212 5.29 9.85 8.52
C VAL A 212 6.79 9.98 8.77
N LYS A 213 7.29 11.20 8.97
CA LYS A 213 8.71 11.41 9.32
C LYS A 213 9.08 10.70 10.62
N GLY A 214 8.22 10.74 11.63
CA GLY A 214 8.40 10.03 12.90
C GLY A 214 8.50 8.52 12.69
N LEU A 215 7.57 7.91 11.94
CA LEU A 215 7.60 6.49 11.59
C LEU A 215 8.90 6.07 10.88
N LEU A 216 9.37 6.90 9.93
CA LEU A 216 10.62 6.63 9.21
C LEU A 216 11.86 6.79 10.11
N GLN A 217 11.81 7.70 11.09
CA GLN A 217 12.87 7.87 12.09
C GLN A 217 13.00 6.70 13.07
N GLU A 218 11.92 5.95 13.30
CA GLU A 218 11.97 4.71 14.09
C GLU A 218 12.62 3.57 13.28
N ASN A 219 12.48 3.62 11.95
CA ASN A 219 12.97 2.62 11.00
C ASN A 219 14.29 3.02 10.31
N GLN A 220 15.28 3.50 11.08
CA GLN A 220 16.53 4.16 10.57
C GLN A 220 17.40 3.33 9.61
N HIS A 221 17.09 2.04 9.43
CA HIS A 221 17.87 1.11 8.61
C HIS A 221 17.32 0.89 7.20
N CYS A 222 16.17 1.47 6.86
CA CYS A 222 15.54 1.26 5.57
C CYS A 222 16.21 2.00 4.40
N SER A 223 16.04 1.47 3.19
CA SER A 223 16.45 2.11 1.94
C SER A 223 15.35 3.00 1.37
N GLU A 224 14.31 2.42 0.77
CA GLU A 224 13.29 3.11 -0.03
C GLU A 224 11.90 2.90 0.62
N ALA A 225 11.27 3.97 1.09
CA ALA A 225 9.91 3.96 1.63
C ALA A 225 8.90 4.45 0.59
N GLU A 226 7.72 3.82 0.52
CA GLU A 226 6.61 4.27 -0.33
C GLU A 226 5.58 4.95 0.56
N ILE A 227 5.14 6.16 0.20
CA ILE A 227 4.07 6.88 0.89
C ILE A 227 2.94 7.17 -0.08
N ILE A 228 1.77 6.58 0.19
CA ILE A 228 0.56 6.71 -0.64
C ILE A 228 -0.47 7.53 0.13
N ILE A 229 -0.91 8.66 -0.42
CA ILE A 229 -1.89 9.56 0.21
C ILE A 229 -3.21 9.48 -0.53
N PHE A 230 -4.26 8.99 0.12
CA PHE A 230 -5.64 9.05 -0.37
C PHE A 230 -6.28 10.34 0.13
N THR A 231 -6.84 11.15 -0.76
CA THR A 231 -7.34 12.49 -0.41
C THR A 231 -8.46 12.98 -1.32
N GLU A 232 -9.28 13.93 -0.84
CA GLU A 232 -10.16 14.73 -1.69
C GLU A 232 -9.42 15.85 -2.45
N GLY A 233 -8.19 16.18 -2.03
CA GLY A 233 -7.29 17.06 -2.77
C GLY A 233 -7.20 18.52 -2.30
N MET A 234 -7.94 18.91 -1.24
CA MET A 234 -7.97 20.28 -0.72
C MET A 234 -7.79 20.34 0.80
N PRO A 235 -6.61 19.99 1.34
CA PRO A 235 -6.34 20.09 2.78
C PRO A 235 -6.40 21.55 3.27
N ILE A 236 -6.95 21.75 4.47
CA ILE A 236 -7.14 23.09 5.08
C ILE A 236 -5.80 23.80 5.33
N ASP A 237 -4.73 23.04 5.50
CA ASP A 237 -3.38 23.52 5.75
C ASP A 237 -2.50 23.55 4.48
N GLY A 238 -3.10 23.41 3.30
CA GLY A 238 -2.38 23.35 2.02
C GLY A 238 -1.47 24.55 1.74
N GLN A 239 -1.81 25.75 2.22
CA GLN A 239 -0.93 26.92 2.11
C GLN A 239 0.38 26.78 2.90
N HIS A 240 0.38 25.98 3.97
CA HIS A 240 1.58 25.73 4.77
C HIS A 240 2.52 24.71 4.09
N LEU A 241 2.00 23.86 3.20
CA LEU A 241 2.78 22.85 2.46
C LEU A 241 3.78 23.46 1.46
N VAL A 242 3.53 24.68 0.99
CA VAL A 242 4.46 25.42 0.13
C VAL A 242 5.47 26.27 0.92
N GLY A 243 5.32 26.32 2.24
CA GLY A 243 6.20 27.05 3.15
C GLY A 243 7.59 26.42 3.29
N LYS A 244 8.58 27.23 3.68
CA LYS A 244 9.99 26.80 3.83
C LYS A 244 10.17 25.60 4.76
N GLN A 245 9.42 25.56 5.86
CA GLN A 245 9.52 24.49 6.86
C GLN A 245 9.03 23.15 6.30
N ALA A 246 7.86 23.12 5.68
CA ALA A 246 7.30 21.92 5.05
C ALA A 246 8.22 21.41 3.92
N LYS A 247 8.72 22.32 3.07
CA LYS A 247 9.71 21.99 2.02
C LYS A 247 10.96 21.33 2.58
N THR A 248 11.53 21.89 3.64
CA THR A 248 12.72 21.34 4.28
C THR A 248 12.45 19.94 4.84
N MET A 249 11.31 19.75 5.50
CA MET A 249 10.91 18.45 6.03
C MET A 249 10.74 17.39 4.93
N LEU A 250 10.03 17.73 3.86
CA LEU A 250 9.80 16.83 2.73
C LEU A 250 11.10 16.46 2.01
N GLU A 251 12.00 17.42 1.81
CA GLU A 251 13.34 17.15 1.26
C GLU A 251 14.16 16.24 2.16
N GLU A 252 14.10 16.41 3.49
CA GLU A 252 14.74 15.50 4.43
C GLU A 252 14.15 14.08 4.34
N ILE A 253 12.83 13.95 4.24
CA ILE A 253 12.16 12.65 4.11
C ILE A 253 12.64 11.95 2.82
N LYS A 254 12.62 12.66 1.69
CA LYS A 254 13.08 12.16 0.39
C LYS A 254 14.56 11.79 0.38
N ARG A 255 15.42 12.58 1.00
CA ARG A 255 16.88 12.35 0.96
C ARG A 255 17.35 11.28 1.94
N ASN A 256 16.79 11.25 3.13
CA ASN A 256 17.28 10.37 4.20
C ASN A 256 16.64 8.97 4.14
N TYR A 257 15.41 8.87 3.63
CA TYR A 257 14.65 7.61 3.57
C TYR A 257 14.27 7.20 2.15
N HIS A 258 14.85 7.87 1.14
CA HIS A 258 14.55 7.66 -0.29
C HIS A 258 13.05 7.52 -0.56
N ALA A 259 12.27 8.34 0.13
CA ALA A 259 10.83 8.26 0.14
C ALA A 259 10.22 8.71 -1.20
N GLU A 260 9.38 7.86 -1.78
CA GLU A 260 8.54 8.21 -2.92
C GLU A 260 7.12 8.52 -2.45
N PHE A 261 6.53 9.58 -3.00
CA PHE A 261 5.18 10.01 -2.65
C PHE A 261 4.24 9.80 -3.83
N SER A 262 3.16 9.08 -3.61
CA SER A 262 2.07 8.89 -4.56
C SER A 262 0.78 9.45 -3.96
N VAL A 263 -0.04 10.11 -4.77
CA VAL A 263 -1.35 10.62 -4.34
C VAL A 263 -2.45 9.94 -5.13
N ILE A 264 -3.48 9.49 -4.43
CA ILE A 264 -4.72 8.99 -5.00
C ILE A 264 -5.80 10.00 -4.62
N ALA A 265 -6.13 10.88 -5.56
CA ALA A 265 -7.17 11.88 -5.38
C ALA A 265 -8.52 11.33 -5.84
N MET A 266 -9.58 11.58 -5.08
CA MET A 266 -10.90 11.05 -5.43
C MET A 266 -11.52 11.71 -6.66
N HIS A 267 -11.20 12.99 -6.90
CA HIS A 267 -11.71 13.77 -8.03
C HIS A 267 -10.62 14.68 -8.57
N GLU A 268 -10.38 14.63 -9.88
CA GLU A 268 -9.41 15.52 -10.53
C GLU A 268 -9.78 17.00 -10.34
N ASN A 269 -11.07 17.33 -10.48
CA ASN A 269 -11.56 18.71 -10.39
C ASN A 269 -11.35 19.37 -9.01
N ASN A 270 -11.20 18.57 -7.96
CA ASN A 270 -10.97 19.05 -6.60
C ASN A 270 -9.50 18.98 -6.21
N PHE A 271 -8.61 18.46 -7.06
CA PHE A 271 -7.22 18.26 -6.72
C PHE A 271 -6.38 19.52 -6.92
N ASN A 272 -5.73 19.99 -5.86
CA ASN A 272 -4.80 21.12 -5.94
C ASN A 272 -3.35 20.64 -6.03
N GLU A 273 -2.85 20.45 -7.26
CA GLU A 273 -1.48 20.02 -7.52
C GLU A 273 -0.40 20.87 -6.82
N GLN A 274 -0.63 22.17 -6.64
CA GLN A 274 0.35 23.06 -5.99
C GLN A 274 0.54 22.70 -4.51
N GLN A 275 -0.50 22.17 -3.85
CA GLN A 275 -0.45 21.73 -2.46
C GLN A 275 0.23 20.35 -2.33
N PHE A 276 0.26 19.57 -3.41
CA PHE A 276 0.88 18.25 -3.49
C PHE A 276 2.14 18.24 -4.40
N TRP A 277 2.84 19.37 -4.52
CA TRP A 277 4.04 19.54 -5.37
C TRP A 277 5.17 18.53 -5.11
N PHE A 278 5.14 17.86 -3.96
CA PHE A 278 6.11 16.86 -3.55
C PHE A 278 5.76 15.44 -4.02
N ALA A 279 4.53 15.19 -4.49
CA ALA A 279 4.14 13.90 -5.03
C ALA A 279 4.90 13.61 -6.33
N ASN A 280 5.41 12.39 -6.46
CA ASN A 280 6.01 11.86 -7.67
C ASN A 280 4.95 11.47 -8.70
N LYS A 281 3.78 11.03 -8.21
CA LYS A 281 2.64 10.56 -9.02
C LYS A 281 1.33 11.02 -8.41
N ALA A 282 0.35 11.30 -9.25
CA ALA A 282 -1.04 11.52 -8.86
C ALA A 282 -1.93 10.62 -9.72
N PHE A 283 -2.90 9.97 -9.09
CA PHE A 283 -3.92 9.12 -9.71
C PHE A 283 -5.30 9.65 -9.31
N PHE A 284 -6.26 9.57 -10.23
CA PHE A 284 -7.62 10.07 -10.01
C PHE A 284 -8.60 8.90 -10.00
N ALA A 285 -9.39 8.79 -8.93
CA ALA A 285 -10.29 7.65 -8.75
C ALA A 285 -11.59 7.77 -9.56
N ASP A 286 -12.01 8.97 -9.94
CA ASP A 286 -13.15 9.21 -10.85
C ASP A 286 -12.90 8.66 -12.27
N ASP A 287 -11.64 8.62 -12.72
CA ASP A 287 -11.27 7.93 -13.96
C ASP A 287 -11.41 6.41 -13.86
N ALA A 288 -11.37 5.86 -12.65
CA ALA A 288 -11.44 4.44 -12.35
C ALA A 288 -12.88 3.91 -12.16
N ILE A 289 -13.89 4.76 -11.95
CA ILE A 289 -15.25 4.33 -11.54
C ILE A 289 -16.29 4.65 -12.64
N GLN A 290 -15.94 4.51 -13.92
CA GLN A 290 -16.88 4.77 -15.04
C GLN A 290 -17.74 3.57 -15.43
#